data_AF-A0AA37GRM7-F1
#
_entry.id   AF-A0AA37GRM7-F1
#
_cell.length_a   1.000
_cell.length_b   1.000
_cell.length_c   1.000
_cell.angle_alpha   90.00
_cell.angle_beta   90.00
_cell.angle_gamma   90.00
#
_symmetry.space_group_name_H-M   'P 1'
#
loop_
_entity.id
_entity.type
_entity.pdbx_description
1 polymer ?
#
loop_
_entity_poly.entity_id
_entity_poly.type
_entity_poly.pdbx_seq_one_letter_code
_entity_poly.pdbx_strand_id
1 'polypeptide(L)'
;MHTPVVLTHRAIDESQKNVVDHLVSFENDSTIGKAISIRTGLPHICIPTIYTGSKMKPLLGETSNGWKTMRKDPRVLPVLVIYDVDLTMSLHVGMSMVSGVNATAHVNRYPASRSLTITLH
;
A
#
# COMPACT_ATOMS: atom_id res chain seq x y z
N MET A 1 -2.81 -8.80 -3.05
CA MET A 1 -3.16 -8.97 -1.63
C MET A 1 -4.53 -8.37 -1.38
N HIS A 2 -5.29 -8.86 -0.40
CA HIS A 2 -6.57 -8.29 0.00
C HIS A 2 -6.59 -8.09 1.51
N THR A 3 -7.27 -7.05 1.98
CA THR A 3 -7.47 -6.86 3.42
C THR A 3 -8.89 -7.28 3.85
N PRO A 4 -9.05 -8.04 4.94
CA PRO A 4 -10.36 -8.24 5.55
C PRO A 4 -10.99 -6.90 5.93
N VAL A 5 -12.21 -6.63 5.46
CA VAL A 5 -12.92 -5.35 5.71
C VAL A 5 -13.09 -5.07 7.21
N VAL A 6 -13.22 -6.12 8.02
CA VAL A 6 -13.28 -6.01 9.49
C VAL A 6 -12.03 -5.36 10.09
N LEU A 7 -10.84 -5.61 9.55
CA LEU A 7 -9.59 -4.99 10.03
C LEU A 7 -9.54 -3.51 9.62
N THR A 8 -10.02 -3.18 8.43
CA THR A 8 -10.15 -1.79 7.98
C THR A 8 -11.05 -0.99 8.92
N HIS A 9 -12.23 -1.53 9.29
CA HIS A 9 -13.15 -0.84 10.20
C HIS A 9 -12.53 -0.61 11.58
N ARG A 10 -11.91 -1.65 12.16
CA ARG A 10 -11.21 -1.50 13.45
C ARG A 10 -10.14 -0.42 13.40
N ALA A 11 -9.36 -0.37 12.32
CA ALA A 11 -8.31 0.64 12.16
C ALA A 11 -8.89 2.05 11.98
N ILE A 12 -10.05 2.20 11.32
CA ILE A 12 -10.77 3.48 11.24
C ILE A 12 -11.21 3.92 12.63
N ASP A 13 -11.84 3.03 13.41
CA ASP A 13 -12.30 3.35 14.77
C ASP A 13 -11.14 3.80 15.66
N GLU A 14 -10.01 3.10 15.61
CA GLU A 14 -8.80 3.49 16.35
C GLU A 14 -8.21 4.82 15.85
N SER A 15 -8.21 5.07 14.54
CA SER A 15 -7.73 6.35 13.99
C SER A 15 -8.56 7.55 14.47
N GLN A 16 -9.88 7.38 14.61
CA GLN A 16 -10.79 8.42 15.08
C GLN A 16 -10.63 8.67 16.58
N LYS A 17 -10.52 7.61 17.39
CA LYS A 17 -10.29 7.73 18.84
C LYS A 17 -9.00 8.47 19.17
N ASN A 18 -7.95 8.24 18.39
CA ASN A 18 -6.63 8.82 18.61
C ASN A 18 -6.39 10.12 17.84
N VAL A 19 -7.40 10.63 17.13
CA VAL A 19 -7.32 11.89 16.35
C VAL A 19 -6.11 11.89 15.40
N VAL A 20 -5.95 10.79 14.66
CA VAL A 20 -4.86 10.63 13.69
C VAL A 20 -5.07 11.55 12.50
N ASP A 21 -4.01 12.22 12.06
CA ASP A 21 -3.99 13.13 10.91
C ASP A 21 -3.36 12.51 9.66
N HIS A 22 -2.50 11.49 9.81
CA HIS A 22 -1.78 10.82 8.73
C HIS A 22 -1.69 9.31 8.92
N LEU A 23 -1.70 8.57 7.80
CA LEU A 23 -1.50 7.13 7.80
C LEU A 23 -0.11 6.82 7.25
N VAL A 24 0.66 6.03 8.00
CA VAL A 24 1.93 5.47 7.52
C VAL A 24 1.81 3.96 7.47
N SER A 25 2.15 3.35 6.35
CA SER A 25 2.19 1.89 6.21
C SER A 25 3.52 1.43 5.64
N PHE A 26 4.05 0.36 6.20
CA PHE A 26 5.04 -0.45 5.51
C PHE A 26 4.35 -1.37 4.50
N GLU A 27 5.08 -1.85 3.51
CA GLU A 27 4.51 -2.43 2.29
C GLU A 27 3.32 -3.38 2.48
N ASN A 28 3.45 -4.36 3.36
CA ASN A 28 2.41 -5.37 3.60
C ASN A 28 1.10 -4.70 4.07
N ASP A 29 1.20 -3.63 4.84
CA ASP A 29 0.06 -2.91 5.39
C ASP A 29 -0.47 -1.83 4.45
N SER A 30 0.16 -1.63 3.28
CA SER A 30 -0.28 -0.63 2.31
C SER A 30 -1.72 -0.87 1.84
N THR A 31 -2.18 -2.13 1.77
CA THR A 31 -3.58 -2.43 1.40
C THR A 31 -4.58 -1.88 2.45
N ILE A 32 -4.22 -1.95 3.74
CA ILE A 32 -5.01 -1.39 4.83
C ILE A 32 -4.95 0.14 4.79
N GLY A 33 -3.75 0.73 4.65
CA GLY A 33 -3.59 2.18 4.54
C GLY A 33 -4.43 2.79 3.42
N LYS A 34 -4.44 2.16 2.24
CA LYS A 34 -5.32 2.53 1.12
C LYS A 34 -6.80 2.46 1.47
N ALA A 35 -7.20 1.40 2.17
CA ALA A 35 -8.60 1.15 2.54
C ALA A 35 -9.12 2.17 3.55
N ILE A 36 -8.28 2.61 4.49
CA ILE A 36 -8.60 3.65 5.47
C ILE A 36 -8.60 5.00 4.77
N SER A 37 -7.58 5.31 3.97
CA SER A 37 -7.41 6.61 3.29
C SER A 37 -8.62 6.94 2.40
N ILE A 38 -9.06 6.01 1.55
CA ILE A 38 -10.22 6.26 0.67
C ILE A 38 -11.54 6.47 1.44
N ARG A 39 -11.66 5.95 2.66
CA ARG A 39 -12.87 6.07 3.49
C ARG A 39 -12.87 7.30 4.39
N THR A 40 -11.71 7.71 4.86
CA THR A 40 -11.54 8.78 5.86
C THR A 40 -11.04 10.09 5.26
N GLY A 41 -10.41 10.05 4.08
CA GLY A 41 -9.70 11.19 3.50
C GLY A 41 -8.32 11.44 4.10
N LEU A 42 -7.87 10.63 5.07
CA LEU A 42 -6.56 10.80 5.68
C LEU A 42 -5.45 10.59 4.63
N PRO A 43 -4.44 11.48 4.55
CA PRO A 43 -3.30 11.31 3.67
C PRO A 43 -2.52 10.03 4.04
N HIS A 44 -2.24 9.21 3.02
CA HIS A 44 -1.53 7.95 3.19
C HIS A 44 -0.11 8.01 2.63
N ILE A 45 0.85 7.69 3.48
CA ILE A 45 2.28 7.54 3.18
C ILE A 45 2.61 6.05 3.18
N CYS A 46 3.22 5.57 2.10
CA CYS A 46 3.65 4.18 1.98
C CYS A 46 5.18 4.08 1.96
N ILE A 47 5.74 3.17 2.75
CA ILE A 47 7.19 2.89 2.81
C ILE A 47 7.41 1.44 2.35
N PRO A 48 7.81 1.21 1.09
CA PRO A 48 8.04 -0.13 0.57
C PRO A 48 9.29 -0.76 1.21
N THR A 49 9.22 -2.05 1.53
CA THR A 49 10.34 -2.82 2.11
C THR A 49 10.67 -4.08 1.29
N ILE A 50 9.86 -4.39 0.29
CA ILE A 50 10.07 -5.39 -0.74
C ILE A 50 9.73 -4.76 -2.12
N TYR A 51 9.95 -5.48 -3.22
CA TYR A 51 9.87 -4.85 -4.55
C TYR A 51 8.49 -4.87 -5.21
N THR A 52 7.40 -5.19 -4.49
CA THR A 52 6.11 -5.38 -5.17
C THR A 52 5.50 -4.06 -5.63
N GLY A 53 4.95 -4.02 -6.84
CA GLY A 53 4.32 -2.83 -7.42
C GLY A 53 2.96 -2.44 -6.82
N SER A 54 2.42 -3.16 -5.84
CA SER A 54 1.00 -3.07 -5.44
C SER A 54 0.59 -1.69 -4.90
N LYS A 55 1.49 -1.03 -4.15
CA LYS A 55 1.31 0.31 -3.60
C LYS A 55 1.04 1.39 -4.65
N MET A 56 1.61 1.26 -5.85
CA MET A 56 1.47 2.23 -6.95
C MET A 56 0.29 1.94 -7.89
N LYS A 57 -0.50 0.90 -7.61
CA LYS A 57 -1.67 0.56 -8.42
C LYS A 57 -2.93 1.24 -7.86
N PRO A 58 -3.82 1.82 -8.71
CA PRO A 58 -5.10 2.37 -8.30
C PRO A 58 -6.13 1.25 -8.05
N LEU A 59 -5.71 0.21 -7.34
CA LEU A 59 -6.47 -1.00 -7.04
C LEU A 59 -6.44 -1.21 -5.52
N LEU A 60 -7.62 -1.49 -4.97
CA LEU A 60 -7.81 -1.85 -3.56
C LEU A 60 -8.55 -3.19 -3.48
N GLY A 61 -7.88 -4.20 -2.94
CA GLY A 61 -8.43 -5.53 -2.73
C GLY A 61 -8.92 -5.71 -1.32
N GLU A 62 -10.17 -6.13 -1.17
CA GLU A 62 -10.79 -6.33 0.12
C GLU A 62 -11.50 -7.67 0.17
N THR A 63 -11.61 -8.25 1.36
CA THR A 63 -12.38 -9.47 1.59
C THR A 63 -13.49 -9.16 2.57
N SER A 64 -14.74 -9.43 2.16
CA SER A 64 -15.93 -9.27 2.99
C SER A 64 -16.79 -10.53 2.88
N ASN A 65 -17.25 -11.06 4.01
CA ASN A 65 -18.10 -12.26 4.07
C ASN A 65 -17.52 -13.47 3.29
N GLY A 66 -16.19 -13.63 3.29
CA GLY A 66 -15.49 -14.68 2.54
C GLY A 66 -15.27 -14.37 1.06
N TRP A 67 -15.82 -13.28 0.53
CA TRP A 67 -15.71 -12.89 -0.87
C TRP A 67 -14.65 -11.82 -1.08
N LYS A 68 -13.74 -12.07 -2.03
CA LYS A 68 -12.73 -11.11 -2.46
C LYS A 68 -13.36 -10.15 -3.47
N THR A 69 -13.24 -8.86 -3.22
CA THR A 69 -13.65 -7.79 -4.13
C THR A 69 -12.46 -6.93 -4.52
N MET A 70 -12.55 -6.34 -5.70
CA MET A 70 -11.53 -5.44 -6.24
C MET A 70 -12.18 -4.12 -6.59
N ARG A 71 -11.68 -3.04 -6.01
CA ARG A 71 -12.07 -1.68 -6.36
C ARG A 71 -10.95 -1.03 -7.15
N LYS A 72 -11.28 -0.41 -8.28
CA LYS A 72 -10.37 0.44 -9.04
C LYS A 72 -10.77 1.89 -8.83
N ASP A 73 -9.92 2.66 -8.15
CA ASP A 73 -10.17 4.08 -7.86
C ASP A 73 -8.82 4.79 -7.67
N PRO A 74 -8.49 5.84 -8.45
CA PRO A 74 -7.24 6.58 -8.30
C PRO A 74 -7.02 7.18 -6.91
N ARG A 75 -8.09 7.45 -6.16
CA ARG A 75 -8.02 8.00 -4.79
C ARG A 75 -7.44 7.02 -3.77
N VAL A 76 -7.30 5.74 -4.11
CA VAL A 76 -6.61 4.75 -3.26
C VAL A 76 -5.09 4.86 -3.36
N LEU A 77 -4.54 5.72 -4.20
CA LEU A 77 -3.09 5.87 -4.28
C LEU A 77 -2.60 6.63 -3.04
N PRO A 78 -1.48 6.20 -2.43
CA PRO A 78 -0.80 6.99 -1.41
C PRO A 78 -0.46 8.37 -1.96
N VAL A 79 -0.49 9.40 -1.12
CA VAL A 79 -0.05 10.74 -1.52
C VAL A 79 1.47 10.79 -1.68
N LEU A 80 2.18 9.98 -0.88
CA LEU A 80 3.63 9.90 -0.84
C LEU A 80 4.07 8.43 -0.74
N VAL A 81 5.11 8.08 -1.51
CA VAL A 81 5.84 6.82 -1.39
C VAL A 81 7.30 7.14 -1.10
N ILE A 82 7.84 6.60 -0.01
CA ILE A 82 9.25 6.76 0.38
C ILE A 82 9.95 5.43 0.17
N TYR A 83 10.89 5.37 -0.77
CA TYR A 83 11.80 4.25 -0.93
C TYR A 83 13.06 4.53 -0.12
N ASP A 84 13.30 3.71 0.89
CA ASP A 84 14.55 3.70 1.64
C ASP A 84 15.24 2.37 1.38
N VAL A 85 16.43 2.42 0.79
CA VAL A 85 17.18 1.22 0.39
C VAL A 85 17.55 0.40 1.62
N ASP A 86 17.86 1.03 2.75
CA ASP A 86 18.30 0.34 3.97
C ASP A 86 17.19 -0.55 4.52
N LEU A 87 15.92 -0.16 4.37
CA LEU A 87 14.76 -0.96 4.78
C LEU A 87 14.54 -2.21 3.92
N THR A 88 15.29 -2.38 2.84
CA THR A 88 15.26 -3.59 1.98
C THR A 88 16.48 -4.50 2.19
N MET A 89 17.53 -4.04 2.88
CA MET A 89 18.79 -4.78 3.02
C MET A 89 18.67 -6.04 3.87
N SER A 90 17.69 -6.11 4.77
CA SER A 90 17.39 -7.30 5.57
C SER A 90 16.41 -8.27 4.89
N LEU A 91 15.97 -8.01 3.66
CA LEU A 91 15.01 -8.85 2.95
C LEU A 91 15.67 -10.18 2.55
N HIS A 92 15.00 -11.30 2.87
CA HIS A 92 15.47 -12.62 2.47
C HIS A 92 15.69 -12.72 0.95
N VAL A 93 16.83 -13.25 0.52
CA VAL A 93 17.25 -13.29 -0.89
C VAL A 93 16.20 -13.89 -1.81
N GLY A 94 15.56 -15.00 -1.41
CA GLY A 94 14.49 -15.61 -2.20
C GLY A 94 13.28 -14.67 -2.40
N MET A 95 12.94 -13.87 -1.39
CA MET A 95 11.87 -12.87 -1.50
C MET A 95 12.29 -11.68 -2.38
N SER A 96 13.55 -11.25 -2.29
CA SER A 96 14.12 -10.23 -3.18
C SER A 96 14.01 -10.66 -4.64
N MET A 97 14.35 -11.90 -4.97
CA MET A 97 14.23 -12.43 -6.33
C MET A 97 12.77 -12.46 -6.81
N VAL A 98 11.87 -13.08 -6.04
CA VAL A 98 10.47 -13.24 -6.44
C VAL A 98 9.77 -11.88 -6.59
N SER A 99 9.97 -10.97 -5.63
CA SER A 99 9.36 -9.65 -5.68
C SER A 99 9.95 -8.78 -6.80
N GLY A 100 11.26 -8.90 -7.09
CA GLY A 100 11.91 -8.22 -8.19
C GLY A 100 11.40 -8.65 -9.57
N VAL A 101 11.25 -9.95 -9.81
CA VAL A 101 10.65 -10.48 -11.05
C VAL A 101 9.19 -10.03 -11.19
N ASN A 102 8.44 -10.00 -10.10
CA ASN A 102 7.07 -9.48 -10.12
C ASN A 102 7.03 -7.97 -10.45
N ALA A 103 8.03 -7.20 -10.03
CA ALA A 103 8.15 -5.78 -10.37
C ALA A 103 8.37 -5.58 -11.88
N THR A 104 9.31 -6.31 -12.47
CA THR A 104 9.63 -6.21 -13.91
C THR A 104 8.46 -6.65 -14.78
N ALA A 105 7.72 -7.68 -14.38
CA ALA A 105 6.50 -8.13 -15.08
C ALA A 105 5.39 -7.06 -15.15
N HIS A 106 5.46 -6.02 -14.32
CA HIS A 106 4.46 -4.96 -14.22
C HIS A 106 4.91 -3.61 -14.79
N VAL A 107 6.15 -3.48 -15.27
CA VAL A 107 6.77 -2.20 -15.67
C VAL A 107 5.95 -1.40 -16.70
N ASN A 108 5.29 -2.09 -17.64
CA ASN A 108 4.51 -1.44 -18.71
C ASN A 108 3.00 -1.37 -18.45
N ARG A 109 2.51 -1.82 -17.28
CA ARG A 109 1.06 -2.00 -17.05
C ARG A 109 0.35 -0.80 -16.44
N TYR A 110 1.06 0.16 -15.87
CA TYR A 110 0.45 1.31 -15.20
C TYR A 110 1.17 2.60 -15.60
N PRO A 111 0.44 3.65 -16.01
CA PRO A 111 1.04 4.98 -16.18
C PRO A 111 1.61 5.46 -14.85
N ALA A 112 2.57 6.40 -14.91
CA ALA A 112 3.24 6.96 -13.74
C ALA A 112 2.22 7.30 -12.63
N SER A 113 2.47 6.80 -11.41
CA SER A 113 1.62 7.09 -10.26
C SER A 113 1.56 8.61 -10.05
N ARG A 114 0.39 9.11 -9.62
CA ARG A 114 0.26 10.50 -9.14
C ARG A 114 0.88 10.71 -7.75
N SER A 115 1.28 9.64 -7.07
CA SER A 115 1.98 9.72 -5.79
C SER A 115 3.32 10.44 -5.96
N LEU A 116 3.60 11.41 -5.09
CA LEU A 116 4.96 11.90 -4.92
C LEU A 116 5.85 10.73 -4.51
N THR A 117 7.03 10.60 -5.10
CA THR A 117 7.98 9.53 -4.79
C THR A 117 9.30 10.13 -4.35
N ILE A 118 9.79 9.71 -3.19
CA ILE A 118 11.10 10.08 -2.64
C ILE A 118 11.94 8.81 -2.55
N THR A 119 13.20 8.90 -2.97
CA THR A 119 14.18 7.82 -2.81
C THR A 119 15.29 8.33 -1.89
N LEU A 120 15.56 7.56 -0.83
CA LEU A 120 16.63 7.79 0.12
C LEU A 120 17.78 6.81 -0.18
N HIS A 121 19.02 7.30 -0.05
CA HIS A 121 20.26 6.59 -0.34
C HIS A 121 21.21 6.71 0.85
#